data_AF-A0A3D4CRL2-F1
#
_entry.id   AF-A0A3D4CRL2-F1
#
_cell.length_a   1.000
_cell.length_b   1.000
_cell.length_c   1.000
_cell.angle_alpha   90.00
_cell.angle_beta   90.00
_cell.angle_gamma   90.00
#
_symmetry.space_group_name_H-M   'P 1'
#
loop_
_entity.id
_entity.type
_entity.pdbx_description
1 polymer ?
#
loop_
_entity_poly.entity_id
_entity_poly.type
_entity_poly.pdbx_seq_one_letter_code
_entity_poly.pdbx_strand_id
1 'polypeptide(L)'
;LEHPEHRWFGKLGLKWYALPTLSDILLATGRELYPCAPFNGWYMGTEIGSRNLGDEYRYNLLPVIAEGLGLNRRQSPLWKDRSLIVLNEAVLHSFDREGIRMVDHHNASHEFLKFCSREEQAGRKVQAEWSWIVPPTSGSATGVFHQTFELKPRLPNLLLQKGAWHTERGRKLLDRFTNSLGAKGV
;
A
#
# COMPACT_ATOMS: atom_id res chain seq x y z
N LEU A 1 13.33 -10.12 -5.29
CA LEU A 1 12.04 -10.82 -5.41
C LEU A 1 12.21 -11.96 -6.39
N GLU A 2 11.80 -13.15 -5.98
CA GLU A 2 11.88 -14.40 -6.72
C GLU A 2 10.55 -15.15 -6.61
N HIS A 3 10.29 -16.04 -7.56
CA HIS A 3 9.06 -16.84 -7.59
C HIS A 3 9.39 -18.32 -7.32
N PRO A 4 8.61 -19.02 -6.49
CA PRO A 4 8.89 -20.42 -6.14
C PRO A 4 8.88 -21.35 -7.35
N GLU A 5 8.00 -21.10 -8.32
CA GLU A 5 7.83 -21.97 -9.50
C GLU A 5 8.42 -21.39 -10.80
N HIS A 6 8.75 -20.10 -10.83
CA HIS A 6 9.12 -19.39 -12.06
C HIS A 6 10.54 -18.84 -11.94
N ARG A 7 11.54 -19.69 -12.21
CA ARG A 7 12.97 -19.34 -12.08
C ARG A 7 13.38 -18.11 -12.88
N TRP A 8 12.71 -17.82 -13.99
CA TRP A 8 12.97 -16.62 -14.80
C TRP A 8 12.66 -15.32 -14.03
N PHE A 9 11.76 -15.36 -13.05
CA PHE A 9 11.34 -14.18 -12.30
C PHE A 9 12.51 -13.52 -11.57
N GLY A 10 13.41 -14.32 -10.98
CA GLY A 10 14.60 -13.79 -10.30
C GLY A 10 15.52 -12.98 -11.19
N LYS A 11 15.53 -13.24 -12.51
CA LYS A 11 16.32 -12.51 -13.50
C LYS A 11 15.81 -11.08 -13.73
N LEU A 12 14.58 -10.77 -13.31
CA LEU A 12 14.03 -9.41 -13.39
C LEU A 12 14.71 -8.44 -12.41
N GLY A 13 15.44 -8.93 -11.40
CA GLY A 13 16.18 -8.08 -10.46
C GLY A 13 15.30 -7.18 -9.59
N LEU A 14 14.00 -7.51 -9.46
CA LEU A 14 13.05 -6.71 -8.70
C LEU A 14 13.37 -6.77 -7.20
N LYS A 15 13.24 -5.63 -6.53
CA LYS A 15 13.40 -5.48 -5.08
C LYS A 15 12.40 -4.48 -4.53
N TRP A 16 12.06 -4.64 -3.25
CA TRP A 16 11.22 -3.69 -2.52
C TRP A 16 11.77 -3.51 -1.10
N TYR A 17 11.52 -2.35 -0.50
CA TYR A 17 11.93 -2.10 0.88
C TYR A 17 10.99 -2.81 1.86
N ALA A 18 11.50 -3.18 3.04
CA ALA A 18 10.76 -4.01 4.00
C ALA A 18 9.75 -3.23 4.85
N LEU A 19 10.01 -1.95 5.12
CA LEU A 19 9.32 -1.16 6.13
C LEU A 19 8.38 -0.10 5.52
N PRO A 20 7.05 -0.32 5.48
CA PRO A 20 6.09 0.70 5.07
C PRO A 20 5.94 1.76 6.16
N THR A 21 6.39 2.99 5.89
CA THR A 21 6.26 4.11 6.82
C THR A 21 5.45 5.24 6.18
N LEU A 22 4.38 5.67 6.84
CA LEU A 22 3.64 6.88 6.48
C LEU A 22 4.21 8.05 7.28
N SER A 23 4.59 9.11 6.59
CA SER A 23 5.29 10.27 7.19
C SER A 23 4.70 11.62 6.80
N ASP A 24 3.63 11.64 6.01
CA ASP A 24 2.97 12.84 5.48
C ASP A 24 1.55 13.04 6.01
N ILE A 25 1.19 12.32 7.08
CA ILE A 25 -0.11 12.37 7.76
C ILE A 25 0.07 13.03 9.15
N LEU A 26 -0.90 13.82 9.60
CA LEU A 26 -0.89 14.42 10.94
C LEU A 26 -1.74 13.61 11.93
N LEU A 27 -1.38 13.65 13.21
CA LEU A 27 -2.21 13.15 14.30
C LEU A 27 -3.00 14.30 14.93
N ALA A 28 -4.33 14.20 14.92
CA ALA A 28 -5.24 15.15 15.56
C ALA A 28 -5.87 14.50 16.80
N THR A 29 -5.72 15.09 17.99
CA THR A 29 -6.24 14.52 19.25
C THR A 29 -7.57 15.10 19.70
N GLY A 30 -8.04 16.15 19.03
CA GLY A 30 -9.15 17.00 19.50
C GLY A 30 -8.72 18.15 20.40
N ARG A 31 -7.44 18.19 20.82
CA ARG A 31 -6.83 19.31 21.55
C ARG A 31 -5.63 19.89 20.83
N GLU A 32 -4.82 19.00 20.24
CA GLU A 32 -3.57 19.35 19.57
C GLU A 32 -3.49 18.69 18.19
N LEU A 33 -2.67 19.29 17.33
CA LEU A 33 -2.28 18.74 16.04
C LEU A 33 -0.77 18.45 16.07
N TYR A 34 -0.40 17.21 15.80
CA TYR A 34 0.99 16.79 15.65
C TYR A 34 1.27 16.57 14.15
N PRO A 35 1.83 17.56 13.44
CA PRO A 35 2.06 17.49 11.99
C PRO A 35 3.21 16.56 11.59
N CYS A 36 4.02 16.11 12.55
CA CYS A 36 5.09 15.13 12.37
C CYS A 36 4.85 13.96 13.33
N ALA A 37 4.15 12.94 12.84
CA ALA A 37 3.83 11.73 13.59
C ALA A 37 4.00 10.50 12.69
N PRO A 38 5.24 10.18 12.25
CA PRO A 38 5.46 9.04 11.39
C PRO A 38 5.13 7.73 12.12
N PHE A 39 4.47 6.82 11.42
CA PHE A 39 4.13 5.50 11.96
C PHE A 39 4.31 4.43 10.88
N ASN A 40 4.53 3.19 11.32
CA ASN A 40 4.72 2.06 10.44
C ASN A 40 3.97 0.83 10.98
N GLY A 41 3.74 -0.11 10.07
CA GLY A 41 3.34 -1.48 10.38
C GLY A 41 4.25 -2.44 9.62
N TRP A 42 3.64 -3.46 9.04
CA TRP A 42 4.23 -4.34 8.03
C TRP A 42 3.31 -4.36 6.82
N TYR A 43 3.84 -4.79 5.68
CA TYR A 43 3.09 -4.82 4.43
C TYR A 43 2.00 -5.90 4.42
N MET A 44 0.90 -5.59 3.73
CA MET A 44 0.05 -6.58 3.07
C MET A 44 0.57 -6.82 1.64
N GLY A 45 0.72 -8.09 1.22
CA GLY A 45 1.39 -8.45 -0.04
C GLY A 45 0.88 -7.70 -1.28
N THR A 46 -0.44 -7.46 -1.36
CA THR A 46 -1.08 -6.76 -2.49
C THR A 46 -0.72 -5.28 -2.60
N GLU A 47 -0.20 -4.65 -1.55
CA GLU A 47 0.35 -3.29 -1.63
C GLU A 47 1.57 -3.25 -2.56
N ILE A 48 2.41 -4.28 -2.51
CA ILE A 48 3.58 -4.40 -3.37
C ILE A 48 3.18 -5.04 -4.70
N GLY A 49 2.65 -6.27 -4.67
CA GLY A 49 2.39 -7.07 -5.87
C GLY A 49 1.36 -6.44 -6.80
N SER A 50 0.18 -6.13 -6.28
CA SER A 50 -0.91 -5.58 -7.11
C SER A 50 -0.75 -4.09 -7.39
N ARG A 51 -0.45 -3.27 -6.36
CA ARG A 51 -0.44 -1.80 -6.51
C ARG A 51 0.90 -1.28 -7.00
N ASN A 52 1.97 -1.43 -6.23
CA ASN A 52 3.26 -0.82 -6.59
C ASN A 52 3.85 -1.41 -7.87
N LEU A 53 3.84 -2.74 -8.00
CA LEU A 53 4.40 -3.45 -9.15
C LEU A 53 3.40 -3.58 -10.31
N GLY A 54 2.12 -3.77 -10.02
CA GLY A 54 1.09 -4.06 -11.00
C GLY A 54 0.43 -2.84 -11.66
N ASP A 55 0.27 -1.71 -10.95
CA ASP A 55 -0.46 -0.55 -11.49
C ASP A 55 0.24 0.03 -12.73
N GLU A 56 -0.55 0.37 -13.75
CA GLU A 56 -0.05 0.87 -15.05
C GLU A 56 0.69 2.22 -14.91
N TYR A 57 0.30 3.04 -13.94
CA TYR A 57 0.93 4.34 -13.65
C TYR A 57 2.10 4.23 -12.63
N ARG A 58 2.50 3.01 -12.27
CA ARG A 58 3.63 2.71 -11.36
C ARG A 58 4.72 1.95 -12.11
N TYR A 59 5.08 0.75 -11.67
CA TYR A 59 6.09 -0.06 -12.35
C TYR A 59 5.54 -0.84 -13.55
N ASN A 60 4.21 -0.98 -13.66
CA ASN A 60 3.52 -1.59 -14.80
C ASN A 60 4.12 -2.94 -15.25
N LEU A 61 4.30 -3.88 -14.32
CA LEU A 61 4.98 -5.14 -14.61
C LEU A 61 4.08 -6.24 -15.18
N LEU A 62 2.75 -6.07 -15.17
CA LEU A 62 1.84 -7.12 -15.68
C LEU A 62 2.18 -7.57 -17.12
N PRO A 63 2.51 -6.69 -18.07
CA PRO A 63 2.93 -7.12 -19.41
C PRO A 63 4.20 -8.00 -19.42
N VAL A 64 5.19 -7.67 -18.58
CA VAL A 64 6.45 -8.40 -18.45
C VAL A 64 6.20 -9.78 -17.86
N ILE A 65 5.34 -9.85 -16.85
CA ILE A 65 4.97 -11.12 -16.22
C ILE A 65 4.19 -12.01 -17.18
N ALA A 66 3.25 -11.45 -17.95
CA ALA A 66 2.54 -12.19 -18.98
C ALA A 66 3.48 -12.78 -20.03
N GLU A 67 4.51 -12.03 -20.46
CA GLU A 67 5.53 -12.54 -21.38
C GLU A 67 6.34 -13.68 -20.77
N GLY A 68 6.80 -13.55 -19.51
CA GLY A 68 7.48 -14.63 -18.80
C GLY A 68 6.63 -15.88 -18.57
N LEU A 69 5.30 -15.71 -18.52
CA LEU A 69 4.33 -16.80 -18.47
C LEU A 69 3.96 -17.37 -19.85
N GLY A 70 4.49 -16.82 -20.95
CA GLY A 70 4.14 -17.24 -22.31
C GLY A 70 2.70 -16.90 -22.71
N LEU A 71 2.08 -15.91 -22.07
CA LEU A 71 0.69 -15.53 -22.33
C LEU A 71 0.59 -14.58 -23.53
N ASN A 72 -0.16 -14.98 -24.54
CA ASN A 72 -0.52 -14.08 -25.63
C ASN A 72 -1.61 -13.09 -25.15
N ARG A 73 -1.23 -11.85 -24.86
CA ARG A 73 -2.14 -10.81 -24.36
C ARG A 73 -3.33 -10.49 -25.27
N ARG A 74 -3.29 -10.84 -26.56
CA ARG A 74 -4.42 -10.66 -27.50
C ARG A 74 -5.41 -11.82 -27.46
N GLN A 75 -4.95 -13.01 -27.07
CA GLN A 75 -5.74 -14.25 -27.11
C GLN A 75 -6.08 -14.79 -25.72
N SER A 76 -5.37 -14.34 -24.68
CA SER A 76 -5.54 -14.76 -23.28
C SER A 76 -6.30 -13.69 -22.51
N PRO A 77 -7.63 -13.73 -22.43
CA PRO A 77 -8.42 -12.64 -21.82
C PRO A 77 -8.06 -12.37 -20.35
N LEU A 78 -7.61 -13.37 -19.60
CA LEU A 78 -7.25 -13.27 -18.18
C LEU A 78 -5.73 -13.11 -17.94
N TRP A 79 -4.99 -12.57 -18.91
CA TRP A 79 -3.54 -12.43 -18.76
C TRP A 79 -3.17 -11.49 -17.61
N LYS A 80 -3.97 -10.45 -17.36
CA LYS A 80 -3.75 -9.50 -16.25
C LYS A 80 -3.94 -10.20 -14.91
N ASP A 81 -5.03 -10.94 -14.76
CA ASP A 81 -5.37 -11.68 -13.54
C ASP A 81 -4.29 -12.71 -13.20
N ARG A 82 -3.88 -13.52 -14.18
CA ARG A 82 -2.80 -14.51 -14.00
C ARG A 82 -1.47 -13.85 -13.64
N SER A 83 -1.16 -12.71 -14.25
CA SER A 83 0.06 -11.96 -13.95
C SER A 83 0.04 -11.35 -12.55
N LEU A 84 -1.12 -10.86 -12.10
CA LEU A 84 -1.31 -10.32 -10.75
C LEU A 84 -1.08 -11.39 -9.69
N ILE A 85 -1.61 -12.61 -9.90
CA ILE A 85 -1.40 -13.71 -8.96
C ILE A 85 0.10 -14.05 -8.84
N VAL A 86 0.78 -14.23 -9.97
CA VAL A 86 2.23 -14.53 -10.00
C VAL A 86 3.08 -13.42 -9.36
N LEU A 87 2.72 -12.14 -9.54
CA LEU A 87 3.39 -11.05 -8.83
C LEU A 87 3.21 -11.15 -7.31
N ASN A 88 1.99 -11.39 -6.85
CA ASN A 88 1.71 -11.49 -5.40
C ASN A 88 2.38 -12.72 -4.78
N GLU A 89 2.39 -13.86 -5.46
CA GLU A 89 3.09 -15.07 -5.03
C GLU A 89 4.60 -14.84 -4.89
N ALA A 90 5.23 -14.17 -5.87
CA ALA A 90 6.65 -13.82 -5.79
C ALA A 90 6.95 -12.89 -4.60
N VAL A 91 6.09 -11.90 -4.35
CA VAL A 91 6.26 -10.98 -3.21
C VAL A 91 6.16 -11.74 -1.89
N LEU A 92 5.08 -12.50 -1.68
CA LEU A 92 4.86 -13.25 -0.44
C LEU A 92 5.99 -14.26 -0.20
N HIS A 93 6.34 -15.05 -1.22
CA HIS A 93 7.43 -16.03 -1.14
C HIS A 93 8.76 -15.37 -0.78
N SER A 94 9.09 -14.25 -1.41
CA SER A 94 10.36 -13.56 -1.15
C SER A 94 10.43 -13.02 0.27
N PHE A 95 9.36 -12.41 0.78
CA PHE A 95 9.35 -11.85 2.13
C PHE A 95 9.42 -12.96 3.20
N ASP A 96 8.69 -14.05 3.00
CA ASP A 96 8.74 -15.23 3.89
C ASP A 96 10.15 -15.84 3.90
N ARG A 97 10.75 -16.07 2.73
CA ARG A 97 12.10 -16.61 2.60
C ARG A 97 13.16 -15.77 3.33
N GLU A 98 13.05 -14.45 3.25
CA GLU A 98 13.99 -13.52 3.91
C GLU A 98 13.64 -13.27 5.39
N GLY A 99 12.59 -13.92 5.94
CA GLY A 99 12.15 -13.75 7.32
C GLY A 99 11.56 -12.38 7.63
N ILE A 100 11.06 -11.66 6.62
CA ILE A 100 10.50 -10.32 6.76
C ILE A 100 8.98 -10.45 6.94
N ARG A 101 8.46 -9.87 8.04
CA ARG A 101 7.03 -9.91 8.35
C ARG A 101 6.20 -9.27 7.23
N MET A 102 5.22 -10.03 6.76
CA MET A 102 4.21 -9.63 5.79
C MET A 102 2.93 -10.43 6.04
N VAL A 103 1.78 -9.90 5.64
CA VAL A 103 0.51 -10.61 5.67
C VAL A 103 -0.06 -10.74 4.25
N ASP A 104 -0.68 -11.87 3.93
CA ASP A 104 -1.48 -12.00 2.72
C ASP A 104 -2.87 -11.37 2.89
N HIS A 105 -3.55 -11.08 1.79
CA HIS A 105 -4.80 -10.33 1.81
C HIS A 105 -6.00 -11.15 2.33
N HIS A 106 -5.95 -12.48 2.30
CA HIS A 106 -7.00 -13.32 2.89
C HIS A 106 -6.89 -13.35 4.41
N ASN A 107 -5.68 -13.54 4.95
CA ASN A 107 -5.45 -13.45 6.40
C ASN A 107 -5.70 -12.05 6.94
N ALA A 108 -5.26 -11.00 6.23
CA ALA A 108 -5.56 -9.62 6.64
C ALA A 108 -7.07 -9.36 6.71
N SER A 109 -7.84 -9.87 5.75
CA SER A 109 -9.31 -9.83 5.78
C SER A 109 -9.87 -10.57 6.99
N HIS A 110 -9.39 -11.79 7.28
CA HIS A 110 -9.84 -12.56 8.43
C HIS A 110 -9.53 -11.86 9.77
N GLU A 111 -8.33 -11.32 9.93
CA GLU A 111 -7.91 -10.58 11.11
C GLU A 111 -8.77 -9.32 11.32
N PHE A 112 -9.08 -8.59 10.24
CA PHE A 112 -9.96 -7.43 10.31
C PHE A 112 -11.38 -7.81 10.76
N LEU A 113 -11.95 -8.90 10.25
CA LEU A 113 -13.26 -9.37 10.70
C LEU A 113 -13.27 -9.82 12.16
N LYS A 114 -12.18 -10.43 12.63
CA LYS A 114 -12.00 -10.76 14.05
C LYS A 114 -11.92 -9.50 14.92
N PHE A 115 -11.27 -8.45 14.43
CA PHE A 115 -11.31 -7.13 15.07
C PHE A 115 -12.74 -6.58 15.12
N CYS A 116 -13.50 -6.63 14.02
CA CYS A 116 -14.90 -6.20 14.00
C CYS A 116 -15.76 -6.91 15.05
N SER A 117 -15.63 -8.24 15.16
CA SER A 117 -16.38 -9.02 16.15
C SER A 117 -16.04 -8.62 17.59
N ARG A 118 -14.76 -8.33 17.88
CA ARG A 118 -14.34 -7.87 19.21
C ARG A 118 -14.87 -6.48 19.55
N GLU A 119 -14.87 -5.56 18.59
CA GLU A 119 -15.42 -4.22 18.77
C GLU A 119 -16.93 -4.28 19.01
N GLU A 120 -17.64 -5.11 18.25
CA GLU A 120 -19.08 -5.32 18.42
C GLU A 120 -19.41 -5.91 19.80
N GLN A 121 -18.67 -6.94 20.25
CA GLN A 121 -18.80 -7.49 21.61
C GLN A 121 -18.55 -6.44 22.70
N ALA A 122 -17.74 -5.44 22.42
CA ALA A 122 -17.49 -4.31 23.31
C ALA A 122 -18.46 -3.13 23.11
N GLY A 123 -19.54 -3.31 22.35
CA GLY A 123 -20.57 -2.30 22.10
C GLY A 123 -20.13 -1.17 21.16
N ARG A 124 -19.06 -1.36 20.38
CA ARG A 124 -18.53 -0.38 19.43
C ARG A 124 -18.78 -0.83 18.00
N LYS A 125 -19.27 0.07 17.16
CA LYS A 125 -19.42 -0.16 15.71
C LYS A 125 -18.13 0.22 15.00
N VAL A 126 -17.54 -0.73 14.26
CA VAL A 126 -16.37 -0.44 13.41
C VAL A 126 -16.76 0.50 12.28
N GLN A 127 -15.85 1.43 12.01
CA GLN A 127 -15.93 2.35 10.88
C GLN A 127 -14.80 2.03 9.91
N ALA A 128 -15.10 2.05 8.62
CA ALA A 128 -14.13 1.81 7.58
C ALA A 128 -14.58 2.40 6.25
N GLU A 129 -13.62 2.73 5.40
CA GLU A 129 -13.87 3.03 4.00
C GLU A 129 -13.78 1.73 3.20
N TRP A 130 -14.92 1.27 2.64
CA TRP A 130 -15.02 -0.03 1.98
C TRP A 130 -14.00 -0.18 0.85
N SER A 131 -13.82 0.88 0.06
CA SER A 131 -12.89 0.91 -1.06
C SER A 131 -11.40 0.75 -0.66
N TRP A 132 -11.07 0.93 0.62
CA TRP A 132 -9.71 0.79 1.15
C TRP A 132 -9.48 -0.54 1.88
N ILE A 133 -10.52 -1.12 2.50
CA ILE A 133 -10.38 -2.39 3.23
C ILE A 133 -10.53 -3.63 2.34
N VAL A 134 -11.23 -3.51 1.21
CA VAL A 134 -11.32 -4.60 0.23
C VAL A 134 -10.01 -4.67 -0.56
N PRO A 135 -9.31 -5.82 -0.55
CA PRO A 135 -8.05 -5.94 -1.28
C PRO A 135 -8.22 -5.69 -2.78
N PRO A 136 -7.22 -5.10 -3.46
CA PRO A 136 -7.29 -4.75 -4.88
C PRO A 136 -7.24 -5.99 -5.81
N THR A 137 -7.17 -7.19 -5.25
CA THR A 137 -7.17 -8.46 -5.97
C THR A 137 -7.98 -9.46 -5.16
N SER A 138 -8.75 -10.33 -5.84
CA SER A 138 -9.56 -11.37 -5.19
C SER A 138 -10.63 -10.86 -4.23
N GLY A 139 -11.16 -9.64 -4.43
CA GLY A 139 -12.05 -8.97 -3.48
C GLY A 139 -13.20 -9.84 -2.97
N SER A 140 -14.03 -10.41 -3.85
CA SER A 140 -15.18 -11.25 -3.44
C SER A 140 -14.81 -12.56 -2.75
N ALA A 141 -13.55 -12.99 -2.84
CA ALA A 141 -13.00 -14.13 -2.09
C ALA A 141 -12.50 -13.75 -0.70
N THR A 142 -12.69 -12.50 -0.27
CA THR A 142 -12.38 -12.00 1.07
C THR A 142 -13.65 -11.72 1.84
N GLY A 143 -13.64 -11.93 3.16
CA GLY A 143 -14.83 -11.76 3.98
C GLY A 143 -15.28 -10.29 4.08
N VAL A 144 -14.33 -9.35 4.00
CA VAL A 144 -14.60 -7.89 4.08
C VAL A 144 -15.42 -7.36 2.91
N PHE A 145 -15.37 -8.02 1.74
CA PHE A 145 -16.17 -7.64 0.59
C PHE A 145 -17.68 -7.74 0.86
N HIS A 146 -18.09 -8.71 1.68
CA HIS A 146 -19.50 -9.01 1.97
C HIS A 146 -20.06 -8.21 3.16
N GLN A 147 -19.33 -7.21 3.65
CA GLN A 147 -19.76 -6.36 4.76
C GLN A 147 -19.85 -4.90 4.33
N THR A 148 -20.75 -4.16 4.96
CA THR A 148 -20.88 -2.71 4.80
C THR A 148 -20.41 -2.01 6.06
N PHE A 149 -19.71 -0.89 5.86
CA PHE A 149 -19.16 -0.09 6.94
C PHE A 149 -19.60 1.35 6.77
N GLU A 150 -19.92 2.01 7.88
CA GLU A 150 -20.13 3.46 7.88
C GLU A 150 -18.79 4.15 8.12
N LEU A 151 -18.50 5.20 7.35
CA LEU A 151 -17.36 6.07 7.60
C LEU A 151 -17.82 7.35 8.30
N LYS A 152 -17.56 7.45 9.62
CA LYS A 152 -17.87 8.64 10.42
C LYS A 152 -16.65 9.05 11.27
N PRO A 153 -15.60 9.63 10.67
CA PRO A 153 -14.32 9.88 11.32
C PRO A 153 -14.48 10.58 12.68
N ARG A 154 -13.75 10.12 13.69
CA ARG A 154 -13.73 10.69 15.04
C ARG A 154 -12.30 10.96 15.49
N LEU A 155 -12.13 11.93 16.40
CA LEU A 155 -10.83 12.19 17.03
C LEU A 155 -10.68 11.29 18.29
N PRO A 156 -9.46 10.85 18.63
CA PRO A 156 -8.19 11.09 17.93
C PRO A 156 -8.13 10.39 16.56
N ASN A 157 -7.50 11.03 15.56
CA ASN A 157 -7.41 10.48 14.20
C ASN A 157 -6.13 10.89 13.46
N LEU A 158 -5.83 10.13 12.41
CA LEU A 158 -4.79 10.38 11.43
C LEU A 158 -5.41 11.05 10.20
N LEU A 159 -4.98 12.27 9.87
CA LEU A 159 -5.59 13.10 8.81
C LEU A 159 -4.55 13.51 7.77
N LEU A 160 -4.98 13.54 6.51
CA LEU A 160 -4.17 14.09 5.42
C LEU A 160 -3.85 15.56 5.68
N GLN A 161 -2.66 15.98 5.27
CA GLN A 161 -2.23 17.37 5.37
C GLN A 161 -1.60 17.86 4.07
N LYS A 162 -1.58 19.19 3.91
CA LYS A 162 -0.96 19.83 2.75
C LYS A 162 0.55 19.58 2.79
N GLY A 163 1.12 19.13 1.67
CA GLY A 163 2.56 18.95 1.53
C GLY A 163 3.32 20.21 1.97
N ALA A 164 4.39 20.02 2.75
CA ALA A 164 5.09 21.11 3.43
C ALA A 164 5.51 22.24 2.48
N TRP A 165 5.97 21.90 1.27
CA TRP A 165 6.38 22.85 0.22
C TRP A 165 5.24 23.70 -0.36
N HIS A 166 3.98 23.34 -0.14
CA HIS A 166 2.83 24.14 -0.57
C HIS A 166 2.26 25.06 0.52
N THR A 167 2.74 24.94 1.76
CA THR A 167 2.37 25.82 2.88
C THR A 167 3.05 27.20 2.75
N GLU A 168 2.50 28.23 3.40
CA GLU A 168 3.12 29.56 3.40
C GLU A 168 4.52 29.54 4.00
N ARG A 169 4.69 28.89 5.16
CA ARG A 169 5.98 28.70 5.82
C ARG A 169 6.96 27.94 4.93
N GLY A 170 6.51 26.86 4.28
CA GLY A 170 7.35 26.06 3.39
C GLY A 170 7.84 26.85 2.19
N ARG A 171 6.98 27.64 1.54
CA ARG A 171 7.39 28.54 0.45
C ARG A 171 8.40 29.58 0.93
N LYS A 172 8.14 30.25 2.05
CA LYS A 172 9.09 31.21 2.67
C LYS A 172 10.46 30.60 2.95
N LEU A 173 10.50 29.35 3.44
CA LEU A 173 11.75 28.63 3.66
C LEU A 173 12.48 28.33 2.36
N LEU A 174 11.77 27.81 1.35
CA LEU A 174 12.36 27.57 0.03
C LEU A 174 12.94 28.86 -0.55
N ASP A 175 12.15 29.93 -0.65
CA ASP A 175 12.57 31.23 -1.21
C ASP A 175 13.81 31.78 -0.50
N ARG A 176 13.89 31.65 0.83
CA ARG A 176 15.05 32.09 1.61
C ARG A 176 16.35 31.39 1.17
N PHE A 177 16.29 30.10 0.88
CA PHE A 177 17.46 29.32 0.47
C PHE A 177 17.75 29.42 -1.03
N THR A 178 16.73 29.53 -1.88
CA THR A 178 16.92 29.77 -3.33
C THR A 178 17.59 31.12 -3.59
N ASN A 179 17.15 32.18 -2.88
CA ASN A 179 17.73 33.52 -3.00
C ASN A 179 19.16 33.59 -2.43
N SER A 180 19.53 32.69 -1.50
CA SER A 180 20.89 32.61 -0.97
C SER A 180 21.89 31.92 -1.92
N LEU A 181 21.42 31.06 -2.81
CA LEU A 181 22.24 30.38 -3.82
C LEU A 181 22.54 31.28 -5.02
N GLY A 182 21.65 32.23 -5.34
CA GLY A 182 21.90 33.26 -6.36
C GLY A 182 22.93 34.34 -5.96
N ALA A 183 23.30 34.42 -4.67
CA ALA A 183 24.26 35.39 -4.15
C ALA A 183 25.71 34.84 -4.03
N LYS A 184 25.96 33.57 -4.39
CA LYS A 184 27.29 32.95 -4.45
C LYS A 184 27.73 32.61 -5.88
N GLY A 185 27.34 33.43 -6.84
CA GLY A 185 27.96 33.49 -8.16
C GLY A 185 28.92 34.68 -8.24
N VAL A 186 30.16 34.47 -7.77
CA VAL A 186 31.35 35.24 -8.16
C VAL A 186 32.32 34.22 -8.75
#